data_AF-A0A443S3H5-F1
#
_entry.id   AF-A0A443S3H5-F1
#
_cell.length_a   1.000
_cell.length_b   1.000
_cell.length_c   1.000
_cell.angle_alpha   90.00
_cell.angle_beta   90.00
_cell.angle_gamma   90.00
#
_symmetry.space_group_name_H-M   'P 1'
#
loop_
_entity.id
_entity.type
_entity.pdbx_description
1 polymer ?
#
loop_
_entity_poly.entity_id
_entity_poly.type
_entity_poly.pdbx_seq_one_letter_code
_entity_poly.pdbx_strand_id
1 'polypeptide(L)'
;MGFKEQSLTSKRSLKEWKTWKRNNCQPNYWINVTPDPAKYCGPYKPTTEVCDVNHEVSENEHSHDTIGMIAIDSEGRMAVGTSTNGLKFKISGRVGDSPIPGAGAYVDQEIGGAACTGDGDVTMRFAPTYQVVQNLKLGMNPTEAAASVIRTIAAKYPNNQAALVVATIDGEYGAACYNFPDFPYAVRNEMMGDTKIAGAYVDQEIGGAACAGDGDVTMRFAPT
;
A
#
# COMPACT_ATOMS: atom_id res chain seq x y z
N MET A 1 -24.45 -12.16 -9.99
CA MET A 1 -24.01 -11.54 -8.72
C MET A 1 -24.77 -10.24 -8.37
N GLY A 2 -25.54 -9.62 -9.27
CA GLY A 2 -26.47 -8.53 -8.90
C GLY A 2 -25.84 -7.14 -8.70
N PHE A 3 -24.53 -7.00 -8.92
CA PHE A 3 -23.86 -5.69 -8.87
C PHE A 3 -24.39 -4.75 -9.94
N LYS A 4 -24.57 -3.47 -9.58
CA LYS A 4 -25.02 -2.40 -10.46
C LYS A 4 -23.82 -1.58 -10.92
N GLU A 5 -23.77 -1.27 -12.21
CA GLU A 5 -22.78 -0.36 -12.76
C GLU A 5 -23.01 1.06 -12.24
N GLN A 6 -21.95 1.71 -11.76
CA GLN A 6 -21.96 3.09 -11.28
C GLN A 6 -20.64 3.77 -11.63
N SER A 7 -20.69 5.08 -11.84
CA SER A 7 -19.47 5.87 -11.98
C SER A 7 -18.85 6.14 -10.62
N LEU A 8 -17.60 5.71 -10.44
CA LEU A 8 -16.79 6.02 -9.27
C LEU A 8 -16.03 7.35 -9.42
N THR A 9 -16.28 8.09 -10.50
CA THR A 9 -15.58 9.35 -10.80
C THR A 9 -16.07 10.47 -9.88
N SER A 10 -15.18 10.97 -9.03
CA SER A 10 -15.43 12.17 -8.23
C SER A 10 -15.09 13.47 -8.99
N LYS A 11 -15.68 14.60 -8.58
CA LYS A 11 -15.32 15.93 -9.12
C LYS A 11 -13.81 16.22 -9.01
N ARG A 12 -13.19 15.75 -7.92
CA ARG A 12 -11.75 15.84 -7.67
C ARG A 12 -10.96 15.03 -8.70
N SER A 13 -11.23 13.73 -8.83
CA SER A 13 -10.53 12.84 -9.76
C SER A 13 -10.63 13.32 -11.21
N LEU A 14 -11.80 13.85 -11.61
CA LEU A 14 -12.01 14.40 -12.94
C LEU A 14 -11.18 15.68 -13.18
N LYS A 15 -11.06 16.55 -12.18
CA LYS A 15 -10.23 17.76 -12.27
C LYS A 15 -8.75 17.42 -12.37
N GLU A 16 -8.28 16.48 -11.54
CA GLU A 16 -6.90 15.98 -11.57
C GLU A 16 -6.56 15.37 -12.95
N TRP A 17 -7.42 14.49 -13.46
CA TRP A 17 -7.26 13.89 -14.79
C TRP A 17 -7.23 14.94 -15.92
N LYS A 18 -8.13 15.94 -15.90
CA LYS A 18 -8.13 17.03 -16.89
C LYS A 18 -6.85 17.87 -16.84
N THR A 19 -6.29 18.08 -15.65
CA THR A 19 -5.02 18.81 -15.49
C THR A 19 -3.85 17.98 -16.01
N TRP A 20 -3.79 16.70 -15.64
CA TRP A 20 -2.80 15.75 -16.15
C TRP A 20 -2.79 15.66 -17.68
N LYS A 21 -3.98 15.56 -18.30
CA LYS A 21 -4.12 15.52 -19.76
C LYS A 21 -3.67 16.81 -20.45
N ARG A 22 -3.87 17.97 -19.83
CA ARG A 22 -3.36 19.26 -20.33
C ARG A 22 -1.85 19.40 -20.15
N ASN A 23 -1.28 18.68 -19.19
CA ASN A 23 0.15 18.65 -18.90
C ASN A 23 0.88 17.52 -19.67
N ASN A 24 0.52 17.31 -20.93
CA ASN A 24 1.09 16.25 -21.78
C ASN A 24 1.15 14.88 -21.11
N CYS A 25 0.15 14.55 -20.29
CA CYS A 25 0.05 13.29 -19.57
C CYS A 25 1.23 13.05 -18.60
N GLN A 26 1.77 14.09 -17.97
CA GLN A 26 2.80 13.96 -16.94
C GLN A 26 2.25 14.11 -15.52
N PRO A 27 2.74 13.31 -14.55
CA PRO A 27 3.71 12.22 -14.73
C PRO A 27 3.07 10.98 -15.39
N ASN A 28 3.88 10.11 -15.99
CA ASN A 28 3.43 8.79 -16.45
C ASN A 28 4.51 7.72 -16.27
N TYR A 29 4.12 6.46 -16.50
CA TYR A 29 4.94 5.27 -16.25
C TYR A 29 5.45 4.59 -17.53
N TRP A 30 5.30 5.22 -18.70
CA TRP A 30 5.73 4.62 -19.96
C TRP A 30 7.24 4.77 -20.14
N ILE A 31 7.91 3.64 -20.38
CA ILE A 31 9.34 3.55 -20.67
C ILE A 31 9.54 2.74 -21.95
N ASN A 32 10.65 2.97 -22.67
CA ASN A 32 10.99 2.25 -23.90
C ASN A 32 9.86 2.26 -24.94
N VAL A 33 9.27 3.44 -25.16
CA VAL A 33 8.21 3.65 -26.15
C VAL A 33 8.46 4.87 -27.04
N THR A 34 7.86 4.85 -28.22
CA THR A 34 7.78 5.97 -29.16
C THR A 34 6.32 6.30 -29.49
N PRO A 35 5.94 7.58 -29.64
CA PRO A 35 6.77 8.78 -29.48
C PRO A 35 7.17 9.03 -28.01
N ASP A 36 8.12 9.94 -27.80
CA ASP A 36 8.68 10.29 -26.49
C ASP A 36 7.59 10.53 -25.42
N PRO A 37 7.50 9.67 -24.38
CA PRO A 37 6.45 9.73 -23.38
C PRO A 37 6.54 10.95 -22.46
N ALA A 38 7.65 11.69 -22.44
CA ALA A 38 7.73 12.96 -21.72
C ALA A 38 7.02 14.11 -22.45
N LYS A 39 6.74 13.95 -23.76
CA LYS A 39 6.22 15.02 -24.63
C LYS A 39 4.83 14.75 -25.19
N TYR A 40 4.47 13.49 -25.40
CA TYR A 40 3.24 13.11 -26.09
C TYR A 40 2.43 12.13 -25.25
N CYS A 41 1.10 12.20 -25.28
CA CYS A 41 0.20 11.27 -24.59
C CYS A 41 -0.03 9.93 -25.32
N GLY A 42 0.88 9.53 -26.22
CA GLY A 42 0.69 8.39 -27.12
C GLY A 42 -0.28 8.67 -28.29
N PRO A 43 -0.78 7.62 -28.97
CA PRO A 43 -0.57 6.20 -28.67
C PRO A 43 0.90 5.80 -28.78
N TYR A 44 1.34 4.98 -27.83
CA TYR A 44 2.72 4.53 -27.72
C TYR A 44 2.93 3.19 -28.42
N LYS A 45 4.12 3.00 -29.00
CA LYS A 45 4.60 1.73 -29.53
C LYS A 45 5.91 1.35 -28.85
N PRO A 46 6.11 0.07 -28.49
CA PRO A 46 7.38 -0.38 -27.93
C PRO A 46 8.55 -0.07 -28.86
N THR A 47 9.68 0.33 -28.28
CA THR A 47 10.95 0.50 -28.99
C THR A 47 11.93 -0.58 -28.55
N THR A 48 12.82 -0.99 -29.46
CA THR A 48 13.92 -1.94 -29.15
C THR A 48 15.13 -1.25 -28.51
N GLU A 49 15.15 0.09 -28.51
CA GLU A 49 16.18 0.86 -27.82
C GLU A 49 15.91 0.80 -26.31
N VAL A 50 16.84 0.19 -25.58
CA VAL A 50 16.88 0.18 -24.12
C VAL A 50 17.47 1.53 -23.70
N CYS A 51 16.64 2.48 -23.28
CA CYS A 51 17.16 3.65 -22.59
C CYS A 51 17.42 3.29 -21.12
N ASP A 52 18.55 3.76 -20.58
CA ASP A 52 18.99 3.50 -19.20
C ASP A 52 17.85 3.79 -18.21
N VAL A 53 17.43 2.76 -17.49
CA VAL A 53 16.27 2.75 -16.58
C VAL A 53 16.62 3.37 -15.22
N ASN A 54 17.05 4.64 -15.24
CA ASN A 54 16.98 5.52 -14.07
C ASN A 54 15.83 6.53 -14.27
N HIS A 55 14.69 6.05 -14.78
CA HIS A 55 13.47 6.85 -14.77
C HIS A 55 12.88 6.77 -13.36
N GLU A 56 13.46 7.53 -12.44
CA GLU A 56 12.81 7.86 -11.18
C GLU A 56 11.63 8.76 -11.54
N VAL A 57 10.46 8.16 -11.76
CA VAL A 57 9.21 8.93 -11.66
C VAL A 57 9.24 9.44 -10.23
N SER A 58 9.48 10.74 -10.04
CA SER A 58 9.38 11.31 -8.70
C SER A 58 7.93 11.08 -8.27
N GLU A 59 7.71 10.09 -7.42
CA GLU A 59 6.46 9.87 -6.70
C GLU A 59 6.33 10.98 -5.65
N ASN A 60 6.41 12.23 -6.12
CA ASN A 60 6.17 13.38 -5.29
C ASN A 60 4.67 13.41 -5.02
N GLU A 61 4.37 13.04 -3.78
CA GLU A 61 3.21 13.40 -3.00
C GLU A 61 1.90 12.62 -3.27
N HIS A 62 1.66 11.66 -2.36
CA HIS A 62 0.31 11.24 -1.91
C HIS A 62 -0.56 10.52 -2.96
N SER A 63 -0.01 9.49 -3.63
CA SER A 63 -0.71 8.73 -4.68
C SER A 63 -0.99 7.26 -4.34
N HIS A 64 -1.29 6.93 -3.07
CA HIS A 64 -1.71 5.57 -2.71
C HIS A 64 -3.05 5.62 -1.97
N ASP A 65 -4.13 5.32 -2.70
CA ASP A 65 -5.46 5.10 -2.13
C ASP A 65 -5.65 3.59 -1.90
N THR A 66 -4.87 3.01 -0.99
CA THR A 66 -5.00 1.60 -0.59
C THR A 66 -5.46 1.53 0.86
N ILE A 67 -6.52 0.77 1.11
CA ILE A 67 -6.95 0.38 2.45
C ILE A 67 -6.65 -1.11 2.63
N GLY A 68 -6.08 -1.45 3.78
CA GLY A 68 -5.93 -2.82 4.26
C GLY A 68 -6.67 -3.00 5.58
N MET A 69 -7.30 -4.15 5.76
CA MET A 69 -8.06 -4.48 6.95
C MET A 69 -7.81 -5.92 7.35
N ILE A 70 -7.65 -6.12 8.66
CA ILE A 70 -7.56 -7.43 9.31
C ILE A 70 -8.70 -7.46 10.31
N ALA A 71 -9.52 -8.51 10.27
CA ALA A 71 -10.64 -8.69 11.18
C ALA A 71 -10.60 -10.08 11.78
N ILE A 72 -10.94 -10.18 13.07
CA ILE A 72 -11.14 -11.43 13.80
C ILE A 72 -12.59 -11.43 14.26
N ASP A 73 -13.34 -12.47 13.93
CA ASP A 73 -14.74 -12.61 14.35
C ASP A 73 -14.89 -13.23 15.75
N SER A 74 -16.12 -13.29 16.26
CA SER A 74 -16.43 -13.85 17.59
C SER A 74 -16.19 -15.35 17.71
N GLU A 75 -16.01 -16.06 16.59
CA GLU A 75 -15.63 -17.48 16.57
C GLU A 75 -14.10 -17.66 16.51
N GLY A 76 -13.33 -16.56 16.53
CA GLY A 76 -11.88 -16.58 16.40
C GLY A 76 -11.41 -16.81 14.97
N ARG A 77 -12.24 -16.61 13.94
CA ARG A 77 -11.82 -16.71 12.54
C ARG A 77 -11.25 -15.38 12.07
N MET A 78 -10.14 -15.42 11.35
CA MET A 78 -9.47 -14.23 10.82
C MET A 78 -9.67 -14.11 9.31
N ALA A 79 -9.91 -12.87 8.87
CA ALA A 79 -9.91 -12.50 7.47
C ALA A 79 -9.06 -11.26 7.25
N VAL A 80 -8.45 -11.18 6.08
CA VAL A 80 -7.72 -9.98 5.63
C VAL A 80 -8.22 -9.57 4.26
N GLY A 81 -8.23 -8.28 4.01
CA GLY A 81 -8.61 -7.74 2.72
C GLY A 81 -7.90 -6.44 2.44
N THR A 82 -7.63 -6.20 1.16
CA THR A 82 -7.17 -4.91 0.66
C THR A 82 -8.09 -4.44 -0.45
N SER A 83 -8.17 -3.13 -0.61
CA SER A 83 -8.85 -2.51 -1.73
C SER A 83 -8.07 -1.27 -2.15
N THR A 84 -7.97 -1.05 -3.46
CA THR A 84 -7.18 0.06 -4.01
C THR A 84 -7.74 0.53 -5.35
N ASN A 85 -7.57 1.82 -5.62
CA ASN A 85 -7.67 2.36 -6.97
C ASN A 85 -6.34 2.27 -7.74
N GLY A 86 -5.27 1.80 -7.10
CA GLY A 86 -3.91 1.77 -7.64
C GLY A 86 -3.29 3.16 -7.79
N LEU A 87 -2.14 3.21 -8.44
CA LEU A 87 -1.43 4.47 -8.72
C LEU A 87 -2.29 5.41 -9.60
N LYS A 88 -2.20 6.72 -9.34
CA LYS A 88 -2.81 7.73 -10.19
C LYS A 88 -2.16 7.68 -11.57
N PHE A 89 -2.96 7.89 -12.62
CA PHE A 89 -2.47 7.93 -14.02
C PHE A 89 -1.76 6.65 -14.50
N LYS A 90 -1.99 5.52 -13.82
CA LYS A 90 -1.48 4.20 -14.20
C LYS A 90 -1.80 3.86 -15.66
N ILE A 91 -0.93 3.05 -16.24
CA ILE A 91 -1.18 2.43 -17.55
C ILE A 91 -2.47 1.59 -17.47
N SER A 92 -3.31 1.68 -18.50
CA SER A 92 -4.56 0.92 -18.54
C SER A 92 -4.25 -0.59 -18.45
N GLY A 93 -4.90 -1.27 -17.52
CA GLY A 93 -4.62 -2.68 -17.21
C GLY A 93 -3.51 -2.93 -16.18
N ARG A 94 -2.82 -1.91 -15.64
CA ARG A 94 -1.84 -2.10 -14.56
C ARG A 94 -2.49 -2.68 -13.31
N VAL A 95 -1.88 -3.75 -12.78
CA VAL A 95 -2.26 -4.42 -11.54
C VAL A 95 -1.14 -4.22 -10.51
N GLY A 96 -1.50 -3.79 -9.30
CA GLY A 96 -0.57 -3.65 -8.17
C GLY A 96 -0.55 -4.88 -7.27
N ASP A 97 -0.03 -4.72 -6.05
CA ASP A 97 0.11 -5.76 -5.03
C ASP A 97 -1.22 -6.16 -4.38
N SER A 98 -2.16 -5.21 -4.22
CA SER A 98 -3.39 -5.42 -3.44
C SER A 98 -4.18 -6.69 -3.79
N PRO A 99 -4.47 -7.03 -5.06
CA PRO A 99 -5.23 -8.23 -5.39
C PRO A 99 -4.41 -9.53 -5.38
N ILE A 100 -3.11 -9.47 -5.05
CA ILE A 100 -2.20 -10.62 -5.11
C ILE A 100 -2.02 -11.20 -3.69
N PRO A 101 -2.51 -12.42 -3.42
CA PRO A 101 -2.31 -13.07 -2.13
C PRO A 101 -0.83 -13.21 -1.79
N GLY A 102 -0.47 -12.90 -0.55
CA GLY A 102 0.93 -12.91 -0.12
C GLY A 102 1.67 -11.62 -0.40
N ALA A 103 1.18 -10.76 -1.30
CA ALA A 103 1.72 -9.42 -1.50
C ALA A 103 0.87 -8.35 -0.81
N GLY A 104 -0.36 -8.13 -1.28
CA GLY A 104 -1.24 -7.11 -0.73
C GLY A 104 -1.89 -7.54 0.59
N ALA A 105 -2.31 -8.79 0.69
CA ALA A 105 -2.93 -9.34 1.89
C ALA A 105 -2.64 -10.83 2.03
N TYR A 106 -2.41 -11.31 3.25
CA TYR A 106 -2.30 -12.73 3.55
C TYR A 106 -2.75 -13.04 4.97
N VAL A 107 -3.37 -14.20 5.17
CA VAL A 107 -3.80 -14.69 6.47
C VAL A 107 -3.55 -16.19 6.57
N ASP A 108 -3.07 -16.60 7.74
CA ASP A 108 -3.03 -17.98 8.18
C ASP A 108 -3.80 -18.06 9.51
N GLN A 109 -4.83 -18.90 9.53
CA GLN A 109 -5.79 -19.01 10.64
C GLN A 109 -5.15 -19.51 11.94
N GLU A 110 -3.97 -20.15 11.86
CA GLU A 110 -3.24 -20.65 13.03
C GLU A 110 -2.21 -19.64 13.56
N ILE A 111 -1.97 -18.54 12.84
CA ILE A 111 -0.84 -17.64 13.11
C ILE A 111 -1.31 -16.19 13.21
N GLY A 112 -1.90 -15.66 12.15
CA GLY A 112 -2.20 -14.24 12.01
C GLY A 112 -2.31 -13.80 10.55
N GLY A 113 -2.45 -12.49 10.38
CA GLY A 113 -2.66 -11.87 9.08
C GLY A 113 -1.94 -10.55 8.95
N ALA A 114 -1.73 -10.15 7.70
CA ALA A 114 -1.08 -8.90 7.35
C ALA A 114 -1.70 -8.28 6.10
N ALA A 115 -1.68 -6.95 6.02
CA ALA A 115 -2.05 -6.18 4.85
C ALA A 115 -0.96 -5.14 4.52
N CYS A 116 -0.68 -4.95 3.23
CA CYS A 116 0.36 -4.06 2.71
C CYS A 116 -0.23 -2.88 1.92
N THR A 117 0.49 -1.78 1.94
CA THR A 117 0.26 -0.59 1.11
C THR A 117 1.58 0.07 0.75
N GLY A 118 1.58 0.92 -0.28
CA GLY A 118 2.77 1.58 -0.83
C GLY A 118 2.87 1.44 -2.34
N ASP A 119 4.09 1.42 -2.87
CA ASP A 119 4.34 1.13 -4.28
C ASP A 119 4.16 -0.37 -4.57
N GLY A 120 2.96 -0.70 -5.04
CA GLY A 120 2.57 -2.04 -5.42
C GLY A 120 3.48 -2.73 -6.44
N ASP A 121 4.19 -1.99 -7.31
CA ASP A 121 5.07 -2.60 -8.31
C ASP A 121 6.38 -3.11 -7.70
N VAL A 122 6.84 -2.49 -6.61
CA VAL A 122 8.00 -2.92 -5.82
C VAL A 122 7.57 -3.94 -4.77
N THR A 123 6.55 -3.64 -3.95
CA THR A 123 6.16 -4.49 -2.82
C THR A 123 5.79 -5.91 -3.28
N MET A 124 5.07 -6.06 -4.40
CA MET A 124 4.68 -7.40 -4.89
C MET A 124 5.86 -8.33 -5.19
N ARG A 125 7.04 -7.77 -5.50
CA ARG A 125 8.25 -8.55 -5.81
C ARG A 125 8.80 -9.30 -4.59
N PHE A 126 8.36 -8.93 -3.40
CA PHE A 126 8.82 -9.50 -2.14
C PHE A 126 7.77 -10.39 -1.47
N ALA A 127 6.52 -10.43 -1.91
CA ALA A 127 5.44 -11.10 -1.18
C ALA A 127 5.43 -10.74 0.33
N PRO A 128 5.34 -9.44 0.68
CA PRO A 128 5.60 -8.97 2.04
C PRO A 128 4.63 -9.50 3.08
N THR A 129 3.33 -9.59 2.80
CA THR A 129 2.37 -10.09 3.80
C THR A 129 2.54 -11.56 4.09
N TYR A 130 2.94 -12.36 3.09
CA TYR A 130 3.31 -13.75 3.33
C TYR A 130 4.55 -13.85 4.22
N GLN A 131 5.60 -13.08 3.92
CA GLN A 131 6.83 -13.07 4.73
C GLN A 131 6.55 -12.65 6.18
N VAL A 132 5.71 -11.63 6.40
CA VAL A 132 5.30 -11.23 7.76
C VAL A 132 4.67 -12.40 8.51
N VAL A 133 3.72 -13.11 7.90
CA VAL A 133 3.05 -14.24 8.56
C VAL A 133 4.05 -15.38 8.83
N GLN A 134 5.04 -15.61 7.95
CA GLN A 134 6.12 -16.57 8.25
C GLN A 134 7.00 -16.09 9.41
N ASN A 135 7.28 -14.79 9.53
CA ASN A 135 8.04 -14.24 10.66
C ASN A 135 7.28 -14.38 11.98
N LEU A 136 5.95 -14.16 11.98
CA LEU A 136 5.09 -14.45 13.13
C LEU A 136 5.18 -15.92 13.54
N LYS A 137 5.14 -16.84 12.55
CA LYS A 137 5.30 -18.29 12.78
C LYS A 137 6.60 -18.64 13.53
N LEU A 138 7.66 -17.86 13.29
CA LEU A 138 8.96 -18.03 13.92
C LEU A 138 9.06 -17.36 15.30
N GLY A 139 7.97 -16.78 15.81
CA GLY A 139 7.89 -16.20 17.15
C GLY A 139 8.25 -14.71 17.22
N MET A 140 8.37 -14.01 16.09
CA MET A 140 8.51 -12.55 16.11
C MET A 140 7.18 -11.91 16.51
N ASN A 141 7.23 -10.81 17.27
CA ASN A 141 6.02 -10.02 17.53
C ASN A 141 5.59 -9.24 16.27
N PRO A 142 4.32 -8.77 16.19
CA PRO A 142 3.78 -8.12 14.98
C PRO A 142 4.60 -6.96 14.42
N THR A 143 5.09 -6.09 15.30
CA THR A 143 5.86 -4.90 14.89
C THR A 143 7.24 -5.30 14.35
N GLU A 144 7.93 -6.23 15.02
CA GLU A 144 9.21 -6.77 14.57
C GLU A 144 9.09 -7.51 13.24
N ALA A 145 8.05 -8.33 13.09
CA ALA A 145 7.77 -9.08 11.88
C ALA A 145 7.57 -8.14 10.68
N ALA A 146 6.79 -7.07 10.86
CA ALA A 146 6.60 -6.02 9.86
C ALA A 146 7.90 -5.29 9.54
N ALA A 147 8.62 -4.82 10.56
CA ALA A 147 9.87 -4.05 10.40
C ALA A 147 10.95 -4.85 9.65
N SER A 148 11.07 -6.15 9.93
CA SER A 148 12.00 -7.05 9.25
C SER A 148 11.78 -7.10 7.73
N VAL A 149 10.52 -7.18 7.30
CA VAL A 149 10.16 -7.17 5.88
C VAL A 149 10.37 -5.79 5.26
N ILE A 150 10.01 -4.72 5.97
CA ILE A 150 10.26 -3.34 5.52
C ILE A 150 11.75 -3.09 5.29
N ARG A 151 12.62 -3.52 6.22
CA ARG A 151 14.10 -3.45 6.05
C ARG A 151 14.57 -4.16 4.79
N THR A 152 14.02 -5.34 4.51
CA THR A 152 14.38 -6.13 3.33
C THR A 152 14.04 -5.41 2.03
N ILE A 153 12.89 -4.73 1.97
CA ILE A 153 12.48 -3.93 0.82
C ILE A 153 13.37 -2.69 0.71
N ALA A 154 13.53 -1.94 1.79
CA ALA A 154 14.31 -0.70 1.85
C ALA A 154 15.78 -0.90 1.45
N ALA A 155 16.39 -2.01 1.86
CA ALA A 155 17.78 -2.34 1.52
C ALA A 155 18.00 -2.50 0.00
N LYS A 156 16.97 -2.89 -0.75
CA LYS A 156 17.04 -3.06 -2.20
C LYS A 156 16.45 -1.88 -2.98
N TYR A 157 15.45 -1.21 -2.41
CA TYR A 157 14.76 -0.06 -2.98
C TYR A 157 14.64 1.06 -1.93
N PRO A 158 15.70 1.85 -1.71
CA PRO A 158 15.75 2.85 -0.63
C PRO A 158 14.80 4.04 -0.86
N ASN A 159 14.35 4.27 -2.09
CA ASN A 159 13.39 5.33 -2.41
C ASN A 159 11.93 4.84 -2.40
N ASN A 160 11.70 3.55 -2.09
CA ASN A 160 10.36 2.96 -2.10
C ASN A 160 9.51 3.39 -0.91
N GLN A 161 8.20 3.49 -1.09
CA GLN A 161 7.24 3.59 0.01
C GLN A 161 6.60 2.23 0.29
N ALA A 162 6.63 1.78 1.53
CA ALA A 162 5.94 0.58 1.97
C ALA A 162 5.46 0.69 3.42
N ALA A 163 4.27 0.17 3.69
CA ALA A 163 3.76 0.00 5.04
C ALA A 163 3.00 -1.32 5.16
N LEU A 164 3.05 -1.89 6.36
CA LEU A 164 2.44 -3.16 6.73
C LEU A 164 1.69 -2.98 8.05
N VAL A 165 0.46 -3.47 8.09
CA VAL A 165 -0.30 -3.69 9.33
C VAL A 165 -0.44 -5.18 9.55
N VAL A 166 -0.34 -5.61 10.82
CA VAL A 166 -0.20 -7.01 11.20
C VAL A 166 -1.02 -7.28 12.47
N ALA A 167 -1.67 -8.44 12.53
CA ALA A 167 -2.28 -8.94 13.74
C ALA A 167 -2.11 -10.46 13.88
N THR A 168 -1.87 -10.95 15.08
CA THR A 168 -1.90 -12.38 15.42
C THR A 168 -3.31 -12.83 15.74
N ILE A 169 -3.55 -14.14 15.72
CA ILE A 169 -4.86 -14.70 16.05
C ILE A 169 -5.29 -14.41 17.49
N ASP A 170 -4.33 -14.24 18.39
CA ASP A 170 -4.55 -13.90 19.80
C ASP A 170 -4.84 -12.39 20.02
N GLY A 171 -4.86 -11.60 18.94
CA GLY A 171 -5.20 -10.19 18.97
C GLY A 171 -4.05 -9.25 19.30
N GLU A 172 -2.80 -9.72 19.32
CA GLU A 172 -1.64 -8.82 19.27
C GLU A 172 -1.56 -8.16 17.90
N TYR A 173 -1.16 -6.90 17.84
CA TYR A 173 -1.11 -6.15 16.60
C TYR A 173 0.10 -5.22 16.55
N GLY A 174 0.49 -4.85 15.34
CA GLY A 174 1.61 -3.96 15.10
C GLY A 174 1.62 -3.49 13.66
N ALA A 175 2.49 -2.52 13.39
CA ALA A 175 2.67 -2.00 12.05
C ALA A 175 4.09 -1.45 11.90
N ALA A 176 4.59 -1.47 10.67
CA ALA A 176 5.84 -0.81 10.31
C ALA A 176 5.73 -0.17 8.93
N CYS A 177 6.49 0.90 8.70
CA CYS A 177 6.46 1.67 7.47
C CYS A 177 7.83 2.28 7.14
N TYR A 178 7.99 2.65 5.88
CA TYR A 178 9.19 3.27 5.34
C TYR A 178 8.83 4.29 4.26
N ASN A 179 9.48 5.46 4.32
CA ASN A 179 9.26 6.63 3.45
C ASN A 179 7.82 7.15 3.39
N PHE A 180 7.02 6.91 4.45
CA PHE A 180 5.74 7.60 4.65
C PHE A 180 5.94 8.83 5.55
N PRO A 181 5.38 10.00 5.20
CA PRO A 181 5.39 11.19 6.07
C PRO A 181 4.56 11.02 7.36
N ASP A 182 3.51 10.20 7.29
CA ASP A 182 2.73 9.72 8.42
C ASP A 182 2.00 8.44 7.96
N PHE A 183 1.83 7.47 8.86
CA PHE A 183 1.07 6.26 8.61
C PHE A 183 0.32 5.82 9.88
N PRO A 184 -0.84 6.44 10.15
CA PRO A 184 -1.70 6.02 11.22
C PRO A 184 -2.50 4.78 10.82
N TYR A 185 -2.75 3.89 11.78
CA TYR A 185 -3.70 2.79 11.64
C TYR A 185 -4.69 2.77 12.81
N ALA A 186 -5.90 2.31 12.52
CA ALA A 186 -6.99 2.24 13.50
C ALA A 186 -7.14 0.82 14.02
N VAL A 187 -7.33 0.67 15.33
CA VAL A 187 -7.57 -0.61 15.99
C VAL A 187 -8.79 -0.52 16.91
N ARG A 188 -9.62 -1.55 16.88
CA ARG A 188 -10.77 -1.70 17.78
C ARG A 188 -10.89 -3.17 18.19
N ASN A 189 -11.09 -3.41 19.47
CA ASN A 189 -11.50 -4.71 20.02
C ASN A 189 -12.55 -4.50 21.13
N GLU A 190 -13.24 -5.55 21.58
CA GLU A 190 -14.35 -5.43 22.54
C GLU A 190 -13.98 -4.75 23.87
N MET A 191 -12.74 -4.92 24.33
CA MET A 191 -12.26 -4.32 25.59
C MET A 191 -11.99 -2.82 25.47
N MET A 192 -11.86 -2.29 24.25
CA MET A 192 -11.67 -0.85 24.02
C MET A 192 -13.01 -0.11 24.17
N GLY A 193 -13.00 1.06 24.82
CA GLY A 193 -14.18 1.93 24.88
C GLY A 193 -14.47 2.60 23.53
N ASP A 194 -13.41 3.03 22.83
CA ASP A 194 -13.46 3.67 21.52
C ASP A 194 -12.33 3.15 20.61
N THR A 195 -12.35 3.51 19.33
CA THR A 195 -11.31 3.18 18.35
C THR A 195 -10.00 3.88 18.73
N LYS A 196 -8.91 3.11 18.80
CA LYS A 196 -7.57 3.65 19.03
C LYS A 196 -6.90 3.91 17.69
N ILE A 197 -6.32 5.11 17.53
CA ILE A 197 -5.38 5.41 16.45
C ILE A 197 -3.97 5.22 16.99
N ALA A 198 -3.14 4.48 16.24
CA ALA A 198 -1.75 4.23 16.56
C ALA A 198 -0.85 4.57 15.37
N GLY A 199 0.35 5.06 15.64
CA GLY A 199 1.39 5.25 14.64
C GLY A 199 2.12 3.94 14.34
N ALA A 200 2.48 3.71 13.08
CA ALA A 200 3.33 2.59 12.69
C ALA A 200 4.80 2.82 13.07
N TYR A 201 5.50 1.73 13.39
CA TYR A 201 6.91 1.76 13.75
C TYR A 201 7.78 2.22 12.57
N VAL A 202 8.74 3.09 12.87
CA VAL A 202 9.77 3.56 11.93
C VAL A 202 11.09 2.92 12.32
N ASP A 203 11.66 2.16 11.40
CA ASP A 203 13.01 1.63 11.59
C ASP A 203 14.03 2.75 11.35
N GLN A 204 14.68 3.21 12.43
CA GLN A 204 15.63 4.32 12.40
C GLN A 204 16.98 3.94 11.78
N GLU A 205 17.30 2.64 11.67
CA GLU A 205 18.59 2.17 11.15
C GLU A 205 18.66 2.25 9.61
N ILE A 206 17.51 2.27 8.93
CA ILE A 206 17.40 2.34 7.46
C ILE A 206 17.24 3.77 6.92
N GLY A 207 17.42 4.80 7.75
CA GLY A 207 17.55 6.20 7.32
C GLY A 207 16.30 6.86 6.70
N GLY A 208 15.13 6.24 6.80
CA GLY A 208 13.87 6.80 6.30
C GLY A 208 13.25 7.81 7.28
N ALA A 209 12.67 8.90 6.76
CA ALA A 209 11.83 9.85 7.51
C ALA A 209 10.35 9.63 7.13
N ALA A 210 9.32 9.70 7.98
CA ALA A 210 9.14 9.51 9.41
C ALA A 210 7.63 9.19 9.60
N CYS A 211 7.24 8.09 10.25
CA CYS A 211 5.83 7.71 10.46
C CYS A 211 5.28 8.11 11.85
N ALA A 212 5.31 9.41 12.18
CA ALA A 212 4.80 9.89 13.46
C ALA A 212 3.36 10.40 13.34
N GLY A 213 2.46 9.79 14.11
CA GLY A 213 1.09 10.23 14.30
C GLY A 213 0.55 9.83 15.68
N ASP A 214 1.03 10.48 16.75
CA ASP A 214 0.26 10.61 18.01
C ASP A 214 -0.88 11.65 17.81
N GLY A 215 -1.58 11.54 16.69
CA GLY A 215 -2.68 12.40 16.28
C GLY A 215 -3.97 11.62 16.33
N ASP A 216 -4.94 12.11 17.10
CA ASP A 216 -6.29 11.57 17.17
C ASP A 216 -7.00 11.74 15.81
N VAL A 217 -6.86 10.76 14.91
CA VAL A 217 -7.55 10.73 13.62
C VAL A 217 -8.90 10.06 13.81
N THR A 218 -9.92 10.83 14.18
CA THR A 218 -11.30 10.32 14.29
C THR A 218 -11.81 9.89 12.91
N MET A 219 -11.78 8.58 12.60
CA MET A 219 -12.52 8.05 11.45
C MET A 219 -14.01 8.05 11.78
N ARG A 220 -14.74 9.03 11.25
CA ARG A 220 -16.21 9.02 11.29
C ARG A 220 -16.72 7.98 10.29
N PHE A 221 -17.09 6.81 10.79
CA PHE A 221 -17.94 5.89 10.03
C PHE A 221 -19.31 6.56 9.82
N ALA A 222 -19.80 6.57 8.58
CA ALA A 222 -21.18 6.96 8.31
C ALA A 222 -22.11 5.96 9.05
N PRO A 223 -23.13 6.43 9.77
CA PRO A 223 -24.08 5.53 10.41
C PRO A 223 -24.79 4.69 9.34
N THR A 224 -24.92 3.39 9.62
CA THR A 224 -25.75 2.44 8.85
C THR A 224 -27.21 2.85 8.86
#